data_AF-A0A2E5SK36-F1
#
_entry.id   AF-A0A2E5SK36-F1
#
_cell.length_a   1.000
_cell.length_b   1.000
_cell.length_c   1.000
_cell.angle_alpha   90.00
_cell.angle_beta   90.00
_cell.angle_gamma   90.00
#
_symmetry.space_group_name_H-M   'P 1'
#
loop_
_entity.id
_entity.type
_entity.pdbx_description
1 polymer ?
#
loop_
_entity_poly.entity_id
_entity_poly.type
_entity_poly.pdbx_seq_one_letter_code
_entity_poly.pdbx_strand_id
1 'polypeptide(L)'
;MRNPSKAILFSLLIAIPAPLVLALLLSFTPEPLRLIAAGQLIEALGSTRGIAAYIITLIVFGIAGFLAIALSVKKPAEQQSPSRPSNRAPSQNHNDDDDDGYDESSPEGDEEGTVKWFNVKKGFGFIVRDSGDEVFVHFRAIRGRGRRVLRQGQLVRFNVVEADKGLQADNVSILSD
;
A
#
# COMPACT_ATOMS: atom_id res chain seq x y z
N MET A 1 -10.61 -13.84 -11.94
CA MET A 1 -10.13 -15.24 -11.80
C MET A 1 -8.83 -15.23 -11.01
N ARG A 2 -8.78 -15.86 -9.82
CA ARG A 2 -7.60 -15.86 -8.94
C ARG A 2 -6.49 -16.70 -9.56
N ASN A 3 -5.33 -16.11 -9.85
CA ASN A 3 -4.26 -16.75 -10.61
C ASN A 3 -3.76 -17.99 -9.84
N PRO A 4 -3.92 -19.23 -10.36
CA PRO A 4 -3.59 -20.45 -9.63
C PRO A 4 -2.10 -20.52 -9.28
N SER A 5 -1.24 -19.95 -10.12
CA SER A 5 0.21 -19.86 -9.90
C SER A 5 0.59 -19.10 -8.61
N LYS A 6 -0.18 -18.08 -8.22
CA LYS A 6 0.07 -17.36 -6.96
C LYS A 6 -0.31 -18.20 -5.74
N ALA A 7 -1.40 -18.97 -5.83
CA ALA A 7 -1.83 -19.85 -4.75
C ALA A 7 -0.82 -20.99 -4.49
N ILE A 8 -0.23 -21.54 -5.56
CA ILE A 8 0.81 -22.58 -5.47
C ILE A 8 2.11 -22.02 -4.87
N LEU A 9 2.50 -20.80 -5.21
CA LEU A 9 3.69 -20.18 -4.65
C LEU A 9 3.56 -19.94 -3.13
N PHE A 10 2.37 -19.50 -2.69
CA PHE A 10 2.07 -19.32 -1.26
C PHE A 10 2.02 -20.63 -0.48
N SER A 11 1.46 -21.71 -1.05
CA SER A 11 1.46 -23.02 -0.39
C SER A 11 2.86 -23.62 -0.30
N LEU A 12 3.68 -23.46 -1.35
CA LEU A 12 5.07 -23.92 -1.38
C LEU A 12 5.93 -23.20 -0.32
N LEU A 13 5.66 -21.92 -0.07
CA LEU A 13 6.38 -21.12 0.92
C LEU A 13 6.14 -21.57 2.37
N ILE A 14 4.97 -22.14 2.67
CA ILE A 14 4.64 -22.72 3.98
C ILE A 14 5.11 -24.17 4.07
N ALA A 15 5.00 -24.92 2.97
CA ALA A 15 5.30 -26.35 2.92
C ALA A 15 6.80 -26.67 2.98
N ILE A 16 7.67 -25.82 2.45
CA ILE A 16 9.13 -26.01 2.47
C ILE A 16 9.74 -25.89 3.89
N PRO A 17 9.44 -24.86 4.70
CA PRO A 17 10.01 -24.73 6.04
C PRO A 17 9.38 -25.68 7.06
N ALA A 18 8.12 -26.11 6.87
CA ALA A 18 7.41 -26.96 7.82
C ALA A 18 8.17 -28.24 8.25
N PRO A 19 8.71 -29.08 7.34
CA PRO A 19 9.45 -30.29 7.73
C PRO A 19 10.79 -29.96 8.42
N LEU A 20 11.45 -28.87 8.05
CA LEU A 20 12.69 -28.43 8.70
C LEU A 20 12.43 -27.92 10.13
N VAL A 21 11.36 -27.15 10.31
CA VAL A 21 10.92 -26.68 11.63
C VAL A 21 10.54 -27.86 12.50
N LEU A 22 9.81 -28.84 11.95
CA LEU A 22 9.45 -30.06 12.65
C LEU A 22 10.69 -30.87 13.07
N ALA A 23 11.66 -31.06 12.17
CA ALA A 23 12.92 -31.74 12.45
C ALA A 23 13.75 -30.99 13.52
N LEU A 24 13.77 -29.66 13.46
CA LEU A 24 14.42 -28.81 14.46
C LEU A 24 13.76 -28.98 15.83
N LEU A 25 12.43 -28.99 15.88
CA LEU A 25 11.62 -29.18 17.10
C LEU A 25 11.86 -30.57 17.72
N LEU A 26 11.95 -31.60 16.87
CA LEU A 26 12.34 -32.97 17.24
C LEU A 26 13.75 -33.03 17.84
N SER A 27 14.70 -32.25 17.32
CA SER A 27 16.09 -32.27 17.78
C SER A 27 16.35 -31.47 19.06
N PHE A 28 15.68 -30.33 19.26
CA PHE A 28 15.96 -29.43 20.39
C PHE A 28 15.01 -29.61 21.58
N THR A 29 13.81 -30.16 21.37
CA THR A 29 12.78 -30.27 22.43
C THR A 29 11.99 -31.59 22.34
N PRO A 30 12.60 -32.75 22.68
CA PRO A 30 11.92 -34.04 22.59
C PRO A 30 10.85 -34.26 23.68
N GLU A 31 11.01 -33.63 24.84
CA GLU A 31 10.10 -33.78 26.00
C GLU A 31 8.63 -33.44 25.70
N PRO A 32 8.29 -32.25 25.16
CA PRO A 32 6.90 -31.93 24.86
C PRO A 32 6.29 -32.89 23.85
N LEU A 33 7.06 -33.43 22.91
CA LEU A 33 6.56 -34.41 21.93
C LEU A 33 6.21 -35.74 22.58
N ARG A 34 6.99 -36.19 23.58
CA ARG A 34 6.68 -37.40 24.35
C ARG A 34 5.40 -37.22 25.17
N LEU A 35 5.23 -36.06 25.79
CA LEU A 35 4.01 -35.72 26.54
C LEU A 35 2.79 -35.64 25.62
N ILE A 36 2.93 -35.06 24.42
CA ILE A 36 1.87 -35.05 23.40
C ILE A 36 1.52 -36.46 22.94
N ALA A 37 2.52 -37.32 22.70
CA ALA A 37 2.30 -38.72 22.33
C ALA A 37 1.63 -39.53 23.46
N ALA A 38 1.83 -39.13 24.71
CA ALA A 38 1.14 -39.67 25.88
C ALA A 38 -0.26 -39.05 26.13
N GLY A 39 -0.72 -38.13 25.29
CA GLY A 39 -2.02 -37.44 25.44
C GLY A 39 -2.03 -36.30 26.47
N GLN A 40 -0.88 -35.96 27.07
CA GLN A 40 -0.73 -34.91 28.08
C GLN A 40 -0.46 -33.53 27.47
N LEU A 41 -1.41 -33.06 26.64
CA LEU A 41 -1.29 -31.80 25.90
C LEU A 41 -1.09 -30.56 26.80
N ILE A 42 -1.77 -30.51 27.93
CA ILE A 42 -1.73 -29.34 28.84
C ILE A 42 -0.35 -29.23 29.52
N GLU A 43 0.23 -30.34 29.95
CA GLU A 43 1.59 -30.37 30.51
C GLU A 43 2.66 -30.12 29.46
N ALA A 44 2.47 -30.62 28.24
CA ALA A 44 3.37 -30.34 27.13
C ALA A 44 3.46 -28.83 26.85
N LEU A 45 2.30 -28.15 26.77
CA LEU A 45 2.21 -26.71 26.52
C LEU A 45 2.56 -25.85 27.74
N GLY A 46 2.37 -26.36 28.95
CA GLY A 46 2.74 -25.68 30.20
C GLY A 46 4.23 -25.78 30.56
N SER A 47 4.97 -26.68 29.93
CA SER A 47 6.40 -26.87 30.19
C SER A 47 7.24 -25.74 29.59
N THR A 48 8.32 -25.33 30.28
CA THR A 48 9.26 -24.30 29.79
C THR A 48 9.81 -24.62 28.39
N ARG A 49 10.05 -25.92 28.11
CA ARG A 49 10.51 -26.40 26.80
C ARG A 49 9.41 -26.36 25.73
N GLY A 50 8.16 -26.65 26.10
CA GLY A 50 7.01 -26.53 25.19
C GLY A 50 6.70 -25.07 24.84
N ILE A 51 6.74 -24.17 25.82
CA ILE A 51 6.58 -22.73 25.61
C ILE A 51 7.70 -22.21 24.69
N ALA A 52 8.96 -22.60 24.94
CA ALA A 52 10.07 -22.21 24.08
C ALA A 52 9.91 -22.72 22.64
N ALA A 53 9.50 -23.99 22.45
CA ALA A 53 9.22 -24.55 21.14
C ALA A 53 8.11 -23.77 20.40
N TYR A 54 7.04 -23.42 21.11
CA TYR A 54 5.93 -22.64 20.56
C TYR A 54 6.35 -21.24 20.10
N ILE A 55 7.16 -20.55 20.90
CA ILE A 55 7.71 -19.23 20.56
C ILE A 55 8.62 -19.32 19.32
N ILE A 56 9.49 -20.32 19.26
CA ILE A 56 10.37 -20.54 18.10
C ILE A 56 9.54 -20.77 16.83
N THR A 57 8.49 -21.60 16.90
CA THR A 57 7.60 -21.79 15.75
C THR A 57 6.90 -20.51 15.33
N LEU A 58 6.42 -19.69 16.27
CA LEU A 58 5.79 -18.41 15.94
C LEU A 58 6.75 -17.45 15.25
N ILE A 59 8.01 -17.37 15.72
CA ILE A 59 9.03 -16.52 15.12
C ILE A 59 9.36 -16.98 13.69
N VAL A 60 9.56 -18.29 13.48
CA VAL A 60 9.89 -18.81 12.16
C VAL A 60 8.74 -18.59 11.16
N PHE A 61 7.50 -18.86 11.56
CA PHE A 61 6.33 -18.61 10.70
C PHE A 61 6.09 -17.11 10.46
N GLY A 62 6.32 -16.27 11.47
CA GLY A 62 6.24 -14.82 11.34
C GLY A 62 7.25 -14.26 10.34
N ILE A 63 8.51 -14.71 10.43
CA ILE A 63 9.57 -14.31 9.50
C ILE A 63 9.27 -14.83 8.09
N ALA A 64 8.86 -16.09 7.94
CA ALA A 64 8.51 -16.66 6.64
C ALA A 64 7.33 -15.90 5.99
N GLY A 65 6.28 -15.60 6.76
CA GLY A 65 5.13 -14.82 6.30
C GLY A 65 5.49 -13.38 5.94
N PHE A 66 6.34 -12.73 6.74
CA PHE A 66 6.82 -11.38 6.45
C PHE A 66 7.68 -11.35 5.17
N LEU A 67 8.59 -12.31 5.01
CA LEU A 67 9.44 -12.43 3.82
C LEU A 67 8.60 -12.71 2.55
N ALA A 68 7.52 -13.47 2.67
CA ALA A 68 6.53 -13.67 1.60
C ALA A 68 5.96 -12.35 1.05
N ILE A 69 5.55 -11.49 1.99
CA ILE A 69 4.91 -10.21 1.70
C ILE A 69 5.94 -9.24 1.15
N ALA A 70 7.13 -9.19 1.75
CA ALA A 70 8.23 -8.35 1.31
C ALA A 70 8.67 -8.67 -0.12
N LEU A 71 8.73 -9.96 -0.50
CA LEU A 71 9.06 -10.38 -1.87
C LEU A 71 7.88 -10.21 -2.85
N SER A 72 6.65 -10.08 -2.36
CA SER A 72 5.45 -9.85 -3.19
C SER A 72 5.19 -8.36 -3.49
N VAL A 73 6.04 -7.44 -3.02
CA VAL A 73 6.01 -6.03 -3.42
C VAL A 73 6.45 -5.93 -4.89
N LYS A 74 5.47 -6.07 -5.78
CA LYS A 74 5.62 -5.90 -7.22
C LYS A 74 6.10 -4.48 -7.51
N LYS A 75 7.27 -4.35 -8.13
CA LYS A 75 7.77 -3.10 -8.72
C LYS A 75 6.66 -2.49 -9.59
N PRO A 76 6.27 -1.21 -9.41
CA PRO A 76 5.23 -0.59 -10.23
C PRO A 76 5.59 -0.76 -11.70
N ALA A 77 4.68 -1.35 -12.46
CA ALA A 77 4.85 -1.53 -13.89
C ALA A 77 5.03 -0.16 -14.54
N GLU A 78 6.14 -0.01 -15.25
CA GLU A 78 6.42 1.11 -16.11
C GLU A 78 5.30 1.19 -17.15
N GLN A 79 4.43 2.20 -17.00
CA GLN A 79 3.42 2.52 -18.00
C GLN A 79 4.14 2.90 -19.29
N GLN A 80 4.09 2.00 -20.27
CA GLN A 80 4.37 2.32 -21.66
C GLN A 80 3.55 3.56 -22.03
N SER A 81 4.24 4.67 -22.21
CA SER A 81 3.65 5.87 -22.80
C SER A 81 3.28 5.55 -24.23
N PRO A 82 2.04 5.80 -24.69
CA PRO A 82 1.75 5.75 -26.11
C PRO A 82 2.56 6.87 -26.76
N SER A 83 3.50 6.51 -27.63
CA SER A 83 4.19 7.43 -28.52
C SER A 83 3.15 8.12 -29.41
N ARG A 84 2.79 9.35 -29.06
CA ARG A 84 1.94 10.24 -29.86
C ARG A 84 2.76 10.68 -31.09
N PRO A 85 2.33 10.39 -32.34
CA PRO A 85 3.01 10.92 -33.51
C PRO A 85 2.75 12.43 -33.57
N SER A 86 3.84 13.20 -33.59
CA SER A 86 3.84 14.62 -33.93
C SER A 86 3.56 14.74 -35.44
N ASN A 87 2.33 15.09 -35.81
CA ASN A 87 2.04 15.59 -37.14
C ASN A 87 1.66 17.08 -37.07
N ARG A 88 2.50 17.84 -37.77
CA ARG A 88 2.44 19.26 -38.14
C ARG A 88 1.03 19.72 -38.56
N ALA A 89 0.68 20.94 -38.14
CA ALA A 89 -0.38 21.77 -38.71
C ALA A 89 -0.02 22.25 -40.14
N PRO A 90 -0.96 22.82 -40.94
CA PRO A 90 -1.45 24.20 -40.69
C PRO A 90 -2.94 24.52 -41.00
N SER A 91 -3.43 25.51 -40.26
CA SER A 91 -4.46 26.54 -40.56
C SER A 91 -5.81 26.16 -41.17
N GLN A 92 -6.89 26.43 -40.42
CA GLN A 92 -8.10 27.08 -40.95
C GLN A 92 -8.63 28.08 -39.91
N ASN A 93 -8.79 29.32 -40.37
CA ASN A 93 -9.51 30.39 -39.68
C ASN A 93 -10.98 29.98 -39.48
N HIS A 94 -11.48 30.12 -38.27
CA HIS A 94 -12.84 30.57 -38.01
C HIS A 94 -12.73 31.66 -36.95
N ASN A 95 -13.00 32.89 -37.38
CA ASN A 95 -13.54 33.89 -36.47
C ASN A 95 -15.00 33.49 -36.27
N ASP A 96 -15.47 33.49 -35.04
CA ASP A 96 -16.73 34.12 -34.65
C ASP A 96 -16.81 34.08 -33.13
N ASP A 97 -17.30 35.20 -32.61
CA ASP A 97 -17.39 35.56 -31.22
C ASP A 97 -18.33 34.62 -30.46
N ASP A 98 -17.79 33.85 -29.51
CA ASP A 98 -18.56 33.34 -28.37
C ASP A 98 -17.74 33.62 -27.12
N ASP A 99 -18.22 34.64 -26.42
CA ASP A 99 -17.88 35.04 -25.05
C ASP A 99 -18.27 33.89 -24.09
N ASP A 100 -17.37 32.95 -23.86
CA ASP A 100 -17.38 32.11 -22.67
C ASP A 100 -16.38 32.67 -21.66
N GLY A 101 -16.88 33.53 -20.77
CA GLY A 101 -16.14 34.03 -19.63
C GLY A 101 -15.52 32.89 -18.83
N TYR A 102 -14.23 32.62 -19.07
CA TYR A 102 -13.39 31.82 -18.20
C TYR A 102 -13.21 32.60 -16.90
N ASP A 103 -14.06 32.32 -15.93
CA ASP A 103 -13.96 32.91 -14.59
C ASP A 103 -12.69 32.35 -13.90
N GLU A 104 -11.59 33.07 -14.08
CA GLU A 104 -10.29 32.83 -13.48
C GLU A 104 -10.31 33.23 -11.99
N SER A 105 -11.20 32.63 -11.19
CA SER A 105 -11.30 32.96 -9.77
C SER A 105 -11.95 31.90 -8.87
N SER A 106 -11.65 30.60 -9.01
CA SER A 106 -11.89 29.63 -7.94
C SER A 106 -10.90 28.46 -7.94
N PRO A 107 -10.24 28.13 -6.82
CA PRO A 107 -9.44 26.91 -6.74
C PRO A 107 -10.38 25.70 -6.84
N GLU A 108 -10.44 25.07 -8.02
CA GLU A 108 -11.26 23.87 -8.27
C GLU A 108 -10.76 22.68 -7.44
N GLY A 109 -11.28 22.56 -6.23
CA GLY A 109 -11.33 21.32 -5.47
C GLY A 109 -12.64 21.30 -4.70
N ASP A 110 -13.47 20.27 -4.92
CA ASP A 110 -14.80 20.17 -4.32
C ASP A 110 -14.76 19.84 -2.82
N GLU A 111 -13.62 19.33 -2.33
CA GLU A 111 -13.45 18.90 -0.95
C GLU A 111 -12.22 19.54 -0.29
N GLU A 112 -12.33 19.77 1.01
CA GLU A 112 -11.25 20.20 1.88
C GLU A 112 -10.86 19.09 2.85
N GLY A 113 -9.63 19.14 3.33
CA GLY A 113 -9.16 18.20 4.33
C GLY A 113 -7.80 18.55 4.89
N THR A 114 -7.41 17.79 5.90
CA THR A 114 -6.14 17.97 6.62
C THR A 114 -5.18 16.85 6.26
N VAL A 115 -3.95 17.20 5.91
CA VAL A 115 -2.91 16.23 5.60
C VAL A 115 -2.52 15.45 6.86
N LYS A 116 -2.87 14.16 6.90
CA LYS A 116 -2.53 13.27 8.02
C LYS A 116 -1.02 13.01 8.07
N TRP A 117 -0.43 12.71 6.92
CA TRP A 117 1.01 12.54 6.75
C TRP A 117 1.38 12.52 5.26
N PHE A 118 2.62 12.88 4.95
CA PHE A 118 3.16 12.80 3.59
C PHE A 118 4.63 12.38 3.62
N ASN A 119 4.96 11.31 2.90
CA ASN A 119 6.34 10.85 2.78
C ASN A 119 7.00 11.50 1.57
N VAL A 120 7.81 12.53 1.81
CA VAL A 120 8.52 13.28 0.77
C VAL A 120 9.44 12.39 -0.08
N LYS A 121 10.08 11.38 0.52
CA LYS A 121 11.01 10.47 -0.19
C LYS A 121 10.27 9.53 -1.13
N LYS A 122 9.08 9.07 -0.74
CA LYS A 122 8.26 8.15 -1.56
C LYS A 122 7.25 8.87 -2.46
N GLY A 123 6.96 10.15 -2.19
CA GLY A 123 6.06 10.98 -3.00
C GLY A 123 4.56 10.68 -2.80
N PHE A 124 4.14 10.17 -1.64
CA PHE A 124 2.73 9.91 -1.35
C PHE A 124 2.38 10.12 0.12
N GLY A 125 1.09 10.28 0.39
CA GLY A 125 0.54 10.53 1.72
C GLY A 125 -0.95 10.28 1.79
N PHE A 126 -1.56 10.73 2.88
CA PHE A 126 -3.01 10.68 3.09
C PHE A 126 -3.54 12.01 3.64
N ILE A 127 -4.73 12.35 3.20
CA ILE A 127 -5.52 13.50 3.64
C ILE A 127 -6.76 12.95 4.36
N VAL A 128 -7.10 13.52 5.51
CA VAL A 128 -8.31 13.21 6.25
C VAL A 128 -9.35 14.26 5.92
N ARG A 129 -10.53 13.81 5.47
CA ARG A 129 -11.69 14.66 5.21
C ARG A 129 -12.38 15.02 6.51
N ASP A 130 -13.21 16.05 6.47
CA ASP A 130 -14.07 16.42 7.60
C ASP A 130 -15.05 15.29 7.98
N SER A 131 -15.44 14.45 7.01
CA SER A 131 -16.25 13.24 7.26
C SER A 131 -15.49 12.13 7.99
N GLY A 132 -14.17 12.22 8.14
CA GLY A 132 -13.31 11.24 8.81
C GLY A 132 -12.66 10.19 7.88
N ASP A 133 -13.05 10.14 6.61
CA ASP A 133 -12.45 9.23 5.64
C ASP A 133 -11.03 9.65 5.22
N GLU A 134 -10.19 8.66 4.93
CA GLU A 134 -8.82 8.86 4.46
C GLU A 134 -8.73 8.77 2.93
N VAL A 135 -8.18 9.81 2.32
CA VAL A 135 -8.00 9.92 0.88
C VAL A 135 -6.52 9.85 0.56
N PHE A 136 -6.14 8.95 -0.36
CA PHE A 136 -4.76 8.79 -0.80
C PHE A 136 -4.32 9.96 -1.69
N VAL A 137 -3.12 10.51 -1.46
CA VAL A 137 -2.56 11.58 -2.30
C VAL A 137 -1.18 11.21 -2.83
N HIS A 138 -0.95 11.45 -4.12
CA HIS A 138 0.34 11.27 -4.78
C HIS A 138 0.94 12.62 -5.19
N PHE A 139 2.27 12.74 -5.22
CA PHE A 139 2.94 14.01 -5.54
C PHE A 139 2.56 14.58 -6.91
N ARG A 140 2.13 13.73 -7.86
CA ARG A 140 1.68 14.14 -9.19
C ARG A 140 0.38 14.94 -9.15
N ALA A 141 -0.48 14.69 -8.17
CA ALA A 141 -1.76 15.37 -7.99
C ALA A 141 -1.60 16.76 -7.34
N ILE A 142 -0.47 17.03 -6.68
CA ILE A 142 -0.20 18.32 -6.03
C ILE A 142 0.10 19.39 -7.08
N ARG A 143 -0.69 20.47 -7.07
CA ARG A 143 -0.53 21.66 -7.90
C ARG A 143 0.49 22.62 -7.28
N GLY A 144 1.14 23.41 -8.14
CA GLY A 144 2.15 24.38 -7.75
C GLY A 144 3.45 24.26 -8.55
N ARG A 145 4.22 25.35 -8.57
CA ARG A 145 5.55 25.41 -9.17
C ARG A 145 6.60 25.06 -8.11
N GLY A 146 7.51 24.13 -8.42
CA GLY A 146 8.57 23.70 -7.50
C GLY A 146 8.31 22.35 -6.82
N ARG A 147 8.71 22.24 -5.55
CA ARG A 147 8.73 20.97 -4.82
C ARG A 147 7.32 20.62 -4.32
N ARG A 148 6.70 19.63 -4.97
CA ARG A 148 5.35 19.10 -4.66
C ARG A 148 5.34 18.27 -3.38
N VAL A 149 5.29 18.95 -2.24
CA VAL A 149 5.30 18.34 -0.91
C VAL A 149 4.16 18.88 -0.07
N LEU A 150 3.63 18.03 0.82
CA LEU A 150 2.66 18.42 1.83
C LEU A 150 3.27 18.27 3.21
N ARG A 151 2.89 19.14 4.15
CA ARG A 151 3.24 19.02 5.56
C ARG A 151 2.10 18.36 6.33
N GLN A 152 2.43 17.64 7.39
CA GLN A 152 1.42 17.12 8.31
C GLN A 152 0.66 18.28 8.97
N GLY A 153 -0.66 18.13 9.09
CA GLY A 153 -1.56 19.17 9.61
C GLY A 153 -1.89 20.28 8.62
N GLN A 154 -1.36 20.23 7.39
CA GLN A 154 -1.62 21.25 6.40
C GLN A 154 -3.04 21.13 5.82
N LEU A 155 -3.71 22.27 5.67
CA LEU A 155 -5.04 22.33 5.06
C LEU A 155 -4.92 22.37 3.54
N VAL A 156 -5.65 21.49 2.87
CA VAL A 156 -5.58 21.33 1.42
C VAL A 156 -6.98 21.19 0.83
N ARG A 157 -7.11 21.61 -0.42
CA ARG A 157 -8.31 21.49 -1.24
C ARG A 157 -8.04 20.57 -2.42
N PHE A 158 -8.95 19.66 -2.73
CA PHE A 158 -8.74 18.61 -3.73
C PHE A 158 -10.07 18.03 -4.26
N ASN A 159 -9.97 17.27 -5.34
CA ASN A 159 -11.06 16.47 -5.89
C ASN A 159 -10.90 15.01 -5.46
N VAL A 160 -11.99 14.36 -5.05
CA VAL A 160 -11.98 12.92 -4.75
C VAL A 160 -12.35 12.12 -5.98
N VAL A 161 -11.51 11.14 -6.30
CA VAL A 161 -11.68 10.22 -7.42
C VAL A 161 -11.61 8.78 -6.89
N GLU A 162 -12.48 7.92 -7.38
CA GLU A 162 -12.43 6.49 -7.10
C GLU A 162 -11.35 5.82 -7.95
N ALA A 163 -10.40 5.15 -7.31
CA ALA A 163 -9.31 4.43 -7.97
C ALA A 163 -9.27 2.96 -7.51
N ASP A 164 -8.47 2.12 -8.20
CA ASP A 164 -8.32 0.69 -7.92
C ASP A 164 -7.99 0.34 -6.44
N LYS A 165 -7.46 1.31 -5.68
CA LYS A 165 -7.01 1.15 -4.29
C LYS A 165 -7.86 1.95 -3.28
N GLY A 166 -9.01 2.47 -3.70
CA GLY A 166 -9.88 3.32 -2.89
C GLY A 166 -9.84 4.79 -3.32
N LEU A 167 -10.25 5.67 -2.41
CA LEU A 167 -10.38 7.11 -2.65
C LEU A 167 -9.00 7.75 -2.86
N GLN A 168 -8.87 8.52 -3.94
CA GLN A 168 -7.66 9.25 -4.29
C GLN A 168 -7.95 10.74 -4.49
N ALA A 169 -7.05 11.58 -4.03
CA ALA A 169 -7.08 13.02 -4.23
C ALA A 169 -6.43 13.38 -5.57
N ASP A 170 -7.14 14.15 -6.38
CA ASP A 170 -6.63 14.82 -7.57
C ASP A 170 -6.71 16.35 -7.40
N ASN A 171 -5.98 17.09 -8.24
CA ASN A 171 -5.96 18.55 -8.24
C ASN A 171 -5.67 19.20 -6.88
N VAL A 172 -4.74 18.64 -6.11
CA VAL A 172 -4.50 19.07 -4.72
C VAL A 172 -3.82 20.43 -4.67
N SER A 173 -4.45 21.39 -4.01
CA SER A 173 -3.95 22.75 -3.76
C SER A 173 -3.81 23.01 -2.26
N ILE A 174 -2.83 23.82 -1.89
CA ILE A 174 -2.58 24.20 -0.50
C ILE A 174 -3.40 25.44 -0.19
N LEU A 175 -4.23 25.39 0.86
CA LEU A 175 -5.07 26.52 1.29
C LEU A 175 -4.33 27.45 2.26
N SER A 176 -3.51 26.88 3.15
CA SER A 176 -2.74 27.64 4.14
C SER A 176 -1.34 27.05 4.37
N ASP A 177 -0.38 27.93 4.64
CA ASP A 177 1.02 27.62 4.97
C ASP A 177 1.27 27.78 6.48
#